data_AF-A0A8K0MGG9-F1
#
_entry.id   AF-A0A8K0MGG9-F1
#
_cell.length_a   1.000
_cell.length_b   1.000
_cell.length_c   1.000
_cell.angle_alpha   90.00
_cell.angle_beta   90.00
_cell.angle_gamma   90.00
#
_symmetry.space_group_name_H-M   'P 1'
#
loop_
_entity.id
_entity.type
_entity.pdbx_description
1 polymer ?
#
loop_
_entity_poly.entity_id
_entity_poly.type
_entity_poly.pdbx_seq_one_letter_code
_entity_poly.pdbx_strand_id
1 'polypeptide(L)' 'MTFVTSMCAFQLTRNILMNPDVRVNKMKREMGVLENKEEGERYAEHGLRKFLRTRRPEIMPTINQFFSQDK' A
#
# COMPACT_ATOMS: atom_id res chain seq x y z
N MET A 1 8.65 8.18 -19.20
CA MET A 1 7.53 9.04 -18.74
C MET A 1 6.28 8.25 -18.37
N THR A 2 5.88 7.24 -19.15
CA THR A 2 4.67 6.43 -18.91
C THR A 2 4.65 5.66 -17.57
N PHE A 3 5.82 5.22 -17.08
CA PHE A 3 5.92 4.51 -15.79
C PHE A 3 5.63 5.41 -14.58
N VAL A 4 6.09 6.66 -14.61
CA VAL A 4 5.88 7.59 -13.50
C VAL A 4 4.41 8.02 -13.46
N THR A 5 3.81 8.29 -14.62
CA THR A 5 2.39 8.64 -14.69
C THR A 5 1.47 7.50 -14.28
N SER A 6 1.79 6.25 -14.64
CA SER A 6 1.02 5.08 -14.18
C SER A 6 1.14 4.87 -12.67
N MET A 7 2.31 5.09 -12.10
CA MET A 7 2.53 5.01 -10.65
C MET A 7 1.71 6.08 -9.91
N CYS A 8 1.76 7.34 -10.38
CA CYS A 8 0.96 8.42 -9.82
C CYS A 8 -0.54 8.15 -9.90
N ALA A 9 -1.02 7.68 -11.07
CA ALA A 9 -2.43 7.33 -11.25
C ALA A 9 -2.87 6.23 -10.28
N PHE A 10 -2.08 5.15 -10.15
CA PHE A 10 -2.33 4.08 -9.20
C PHE A 10 -2.39 4.60 -7.75
N GLN A 11 -1.45 5.46 -7.36
CA GLN A 11 -1.40 6.05 -6.03
C GLN A 11 -2.64 6.91 -5.71
N LEU A 12 -3.05 7.74 -6.66
CA LEU A 12 -4.21 8.62 -6.54
C LEU A 12 -5.52 7.83 -6.48
N THR A 13 -5.71 6.86 -7.38
CA THR A 13 -6.89 5.98 -7.35
C THR A 13 -7.01 5.25 -6.01
N ARG A 14 -5.88 4.81 -5.44
CA ARG A 14 -5.85 4.19 -4.12
C ARG A 14 -6.29 5.14 -3.01
N ASN A 15 -5.80 6.38 -3.01
CA ASN A 15 -6.17 7.39 -2.01
C ASN A 15 -7.65 7.77 -2.10
N ILE A 16 -8.24 7.76 -3.29
CA ILE A 16 -9.65 8.08 -3.47
C ILE A 16 -10.57 6.96 -2.95
N LEU A 17 -10.16 5.69 -3.10
CA LEU A 17 -11.00 4.54 -2.78
C LEU A 17 -10.81 3.98 -1.36
N MET A 18 -9.59 4.03 -0.83
CA MET A 18 -9.25 3.36 0.43
C MET A 18 -8.90 4.32 1.57
N ASN A 19 -8.79 5.63 1.32
CA ASN A 19 -8.56 6.57 2.42
C ASN A 19 -9.87 6.73 3.22
N PRO A 20 -9.88 6.42 4.52
CA PRO A 20 -11.09 6.57 5.34
C PRO A 20 -11.63 8.01 5.38
N ASP A 21 -10.78 9.00 5.11
CA ASP A 21 -11.12 10.42 5.09
C ASP A 21 -11.74 10.88 3.76
N VAL A 22 -11.53 10.14 2.66
CA VAL A 22 -12.01 10.52 1.33
C VAL A 22 -13.24 9.71 0.97
N ARG A 23 -14.42 10.33 1.04
CA ARG A 23 -15.70 9.67 0.79
C ARG A 23 -16.36 10.18 -0.48
N VAL A 24 -16.18 9.40 -1.55
CA VAL A 24 -16.71 9.73 -2.88
C VAL A 24 -18.22 9.45 -3.01
N ASN A 25 -18.73 8.45 -2.28
CA ASN A 25 -20.13 8.06 -2.37
C ASN A 25 -21.01 8.95 -1.46
N LYS A 26 -22.07 9.55 -2.03
CA LYS A 26 -23.02 10.41 -1.32
C LYS A 26 -23.67 9.70 -0.12
N MET A 27 -23.93 8.40 -0.24
CA MET A 27 -24.52 7.58 0.83
C MET A 27 -23.63 7.48 2.08
N LYS A 28 -22.32 7.64 1.93
CA LYS A 28 -21.35 7.51 3.03
C LYS A 28 -20.95 8.87 3.63
N ARG A 29 -21.52 9.98 3.15
CA ARG A 29 -21.07 11.33 3.53
C ARG A 29 -21.48 11.75 4.95
N GLU A 30 -22.59 11.22 5.46
CA GLU A 30 -23.12 11.53 6.80
C GLU A 30 -22.67 10.56 7.90
N MET A 31 -22.10 9.41 7.51
CA MET A 31 -21.68 8.35 8.44
C MET A 31 -20.38 8.77 9.17
N GLY A 32 -20.35 9.79 10.01
CA GLY A 32 -19.17 10.04 10.86
C GLY A 32 -18.84 8.75 11.62
N VAL A 33 -17.79 8.01 11.22
CA VAL A 33 -17.58 6.66 11.75
C VAL A 33 -16.62 6.73 12.93
N LEU A 34 -17.18 6.72 14.13
CA LEU A 34 -16.44 6.60 15.40
C LEU A 34 -15.79 5.20 15.58
N GLU A 35 -16.11 4.21 14.73
CA GLU A 35 -15.58 2.84 14.78
C GLU A 35 -14.91 2.37 13.47
N ASN A 36 -14.10 3.22 12.82
CA ASN A 36 -13.52 2.88 11.51
C ASN A 36 -12.17 2.13 11.59
N LYS A 37 -11.99 1.33 12.65
CA LYS A 37 -10.71 0.66 12.95
C LYS A 37 -10.32 -0.34 11.85
N GLU A 38 -11.28 -1.13 11.35
CA GLU A 38 -11.01 -2.13 10.31
C GLU A 38 -10.63 -1.49 8.95
N GLU A 39 -11.29 -0.39 8.57
CA GLU A 39 -10.97 0.33 7.33
C GLU A 39 -9.59 1.03 7.43
N GLY A 40 -9.29 1.61 8.60
CA GLY A 40 -7.97 2.19 8.90
C GLY A 40 -6.84 1.14 8.92
N GLU A 41 -7.08 -0.03 9.50
CA GLU A 41 -6.13 -1.15 9.48
C GLU A 41 -5.85 -1.64 8.06
N ARG A 42 -6.88 -1.73 7.21
CA ARG A 42 -6.72 -2.10 5.78
C ARG A 42 -5.96 -1.05 4.98
N TYR A 43 -6.13 0.24 5.27
CA TYR A 43 -5.36 1.31 4.64
C TYR A 43 -3.89 1.29 5.07
N ALA A 44 -3.63 1.08 6.36
CA ALA A 44 -2.29 1.05 6.95
C ALA A 44 -1.49 -0.22 6.56
N GLU A 45 -2.10 -1.40 6.70
CA GLU A 45 -1.50 -2.71 6.37
C GLU A 45 -1.93 -3.22 4.99
N HIS A 46 -1.63 -2.48 3.92
CA HIS A 46 -1.94 -2.99 2.57
C HIS A 46 -1.16 -4.28 2.23
N GLY A 47 -1.73 -5.12 1.38
CA GLY A 47 -1.24 -6.47 1.09
C GLY A 47 0.24 -6.54 0.68
N LEU A 48 0.73 -5.55 -0.09
CA LEU A 48 2.15 -5.48 -0.45
C LEU A 48 3.06 -5.24 0.78
N ARG A 49 2.65 -4.40 1.74
CA ARG A 49 3.40 -4.16 2.99
C ARG A 49 3.38 -5.40 3.87
N LYS A 50 2.23 -6.09 3.95
CA LYS A 50 2.11 -7.35 4.69
C LYS A 50 2.97 -8.46 4.07
N PHE A 51 3.02 -8.52 2.74
CA PHE A 51 3.87 -9.44 1.98
C PHE A 51 5.36 -9.15 2.16
N LEU A 52 5.75 -7.88 2.17
CA LEU A 52 7.15 -7.47 2.37
C LEU A 52 7.62 -7.60 3.83
N ARG A 53 6.70 -7.65 4.81
CA ARG A 53 7.04 -7.72 6.24
C ARG A 53 7.80 -8.98 6.65
N THR A 54 7.57 -10.10 5.96
CA THR A 54 8.25 -11.38 6.24
C THR A 54 9.55 -11.55 5.46
N ARG A 55 9.82 -10.68 4.49
CA ARG A 55 11.01 -10.72 3.65
C ARG A 55 12.11 -9.89 4.28
N ARG A 56 13.36 -10.34 4.15
CA ARG A 56 14.52 -9.50 4.48
C ARG A 56 14.51 -8.27 3.58
N PRO A 57 14.82 -7.07 4.12
CA PRO A 57 14.89 -5.84 3.32
C PRO A 57 16.13 -5.90 2.43
N GLU A 58 16.01 -6.59 1.30
CA GLU A 58 17.07 -6.72 0.31
C GLU A 58 16.60 -6.06 -0.98
N ILE A 59 17.32 -5.01 -1.40
CA ILE A 59 17.02 -4.27 -2.64
C ILE A 59 17.25 -5.16 -3.86
N MET A 60 18.23 -6.07 -3.79
CA MET A 60 18.54 -7.02 -4.85
C MET A 60 18.99 -8.38 -4.27
N PRO A 61 18.05 -9.29 -3.98
CA PRO A 61 18.37 -10.55 -3.30
C PRO A 61 19.30 -11.45 -4.12
N THR A 62 19.20 -11.44 -5.45
CA THR A 62 20.05 -12.24 -6.34
C THR A 62 21.51 -11.78 -6.34
N ILE A 63 21.75 -10.48 -6.35
CA ILE A 63 23.10 -9.91 -6.25
C ILE A 63 23.68 -10.13 -4.84
N ASN A 64 22.86 -9.90 -3.81
CA ASN A 64 23.31 -10.11 -2.43
C ASN A 64 23.64 -11.59 -2.16
N GLN A 65 22.85 -12.54 -2.67
CA GLN A 65 23.14 -13.97 -2.57
C GLN A 65 24.40 -14.34 -3.35
N PHE A 66 24.60 -13.78 -4.55
CA PHE A 66 25.82 -14.00 -5.33
C PHE A 66 27.10 -13.64 -4.56
N PHE A 67 27.12 -12.50 -3.86
CA PHE A 67 28.29 -12.07 -3.09
C PHE A 67 28.40 -12.65 -1.68
N SER A 68 27.33 -13.24 -1.13
CA SER A 68 27.32 -13.79 0.23
C SER A 68 27.37 -15.32 0.28
N GLN A 69 27.08 -16.01 -0.82
CA GLN A 69 27.19 -17.47 -0.96
C GLN A 69 28.55 -17.92 -1.53
N ASP A 70 29.62 -17.13 -1.37
CA ASP A 70 30.98 -17.59 -1.61
C ASP A 70 31.47 -18.43 -0.41
N LYS A 71 31.15 -19.73 -0.45
CA LYS A 71 31.90 -20.80 0.22
C LYS A 71 31.60 -22.18 -0.37
#